data_AF-A0A089HWM3-F1
#
_entry.id   AF-A0A089HWM3-F1
#
_cell.length_a   1.000
_cell.length_b   1.000
_cell.length_c   1.000
_cell.angle_alpha   90.00
_cell.angle_beta   90.00
_cell.angle_gamma   90.00
#
_symmetry.space_group_name_H-M   'P 1'
#
loop_
_entity.id
_entity.type
_entity.pdbx_description
1 polymer ?
#
loop_
_entity_poly.entity_id
_entity_poly.type
_entity_poly.pdbx_seq_one_letter_code
_entity_poly.pdbx_strand_id
1 'polypeptide(L)' 'MDAGDPERQFFLDAAEASVKSLAEHYSTQGAEEAEGLLKHGSYSVRGGESPDDYTIWGDYYYLEALMRLERGIPGYWYER' A
#
# COMPACT_ATOMS: atom_id res chain seq x y z
N MET A 1 -15.30 -5.07 -9.12
CA MET A 1 -15.75 -4.54 -10.42
C MET A 1 -15.98 -5.72 -11.32
N ASP A 2 -17.14 -5.73 -11.98
CA ASP A 2 -17.45 -6.76 -12.96
C ASP A 2 -16.45 -6.69 -14.11
N ALA A 3 -16.20 -7.82 -14.78
CA ALA A 3 -15.22 -7.88 -15.87
C ALA A 3 -15.56 -6.94 -17.04
N GLY A 4 -16.84 -6.56 -17.19
CA GLY A 4 -17.32 -5.63 -18.21
C GLY A 4 -17.41 -4.17 -17.76
N ASP A 5 -16.95 -3.84 -16.55
CA ASP A 5 -16.96 -2.47 -16.05
C ASP A 5 -16.00 -1.59 -16.87
N PRO A 6 -16.48 -0.52 -17.53
CA PRO A 6 -15.66 0.33 -18.40
C PRO A 6 -14.55 1.07 -17.64
N GLU A 7 -14.69 1.28 -16.34
CA GLU A 7 -13.69 1.98 -15.50
C GLU A 7 -12.66 1.01 -14.89
N ARG A 8 -12.84 -0.30 -15.08
CA ARG A 8 -11.97 -1.32 -14.48
C ARG A 8 -10.50 -1.10 -14.80
N GLN A 9 -10.16 -0.85 -16.08
CA GLN A 9 -8.76 -0.64 -16.47
C GLN A 9 -8.21 0.64 -15.88
N PHE A 10 -9.00 1.72 -15.87
CA PHE A 10 -8.60 3.00 -15.28
C PHE A 10 -8.20 2.84 -13.80
N PHE A 11 -8.99 2.11 -13.01
CA PHE A 11 -8.67 1.89 -11.60
C PHE A 11 -7.48 0.94 -11.39
N LEU A 12 -7.28 -0.05 -12.27
CA LEU A 12 -6.09 -0.91 -12.22
C LEU A 12 -4.82 -0.11 -12.49
N ASP A 13 -4.81 0.70 -13.55
CA ASP A 13 -3.67 1.56 -13.91
C ASP A 13 -3.36 2.55 -12.77
N ALA A 14 -4.40 3.13 -12.16
CA ALA A 14 -4.24 4.03 -11.02
C ALA A 14 -3.67 3.32 -9.77
N ALA A 15 -4.11 2.08 -9.50
CA ALA A 15 -3.59 1.28 -8.40
C ALA A 15 -2.11 0.91 -8.61
N GLU A 16 -1.75 0.48 -9.82
CA GLU A 16 -0.36 0.20 -10.20
C GLU A 16 0.52 1.44 -10.07
N ALA A 17 0.07 2.59 -10.58
CA ALA A 17 0.80 3.85 -10.45
C ALA A 17 1.00 4.26 -8.99
N SER A 18 -0.01 4.04 -8.14
CA SER A 18 0.07 4.34 -6.70
C SER A 18 1.10 3.45 -5.99
N VAL A 19 1.04 2.12 -6.21
CA VAL A 19 1.99 1.18 -5.61
C VAL A 19 3.41 1.41 -6.12
N LYS A 20 3.57 1.73 -7.41
CA LYS A 20 4.88 2.09 -7.98
C LYS A 20 5.48 3.32 -7.29
N SER A 21 4.71 4.39 -7.11
CA SER A 21 5.17 5.59 -6.41
C SER A 21 5.60 5.28 -4.97
N LEU A 22 4.82 4.46 -4.25
CA LEU A 22 5.18 4.01 -2.91
C LEU A 22 6.50 3.22 -2.88
N ALA A 23 6.67 2.28 -3.82
CA ALA A 23 7.90 1.49 -3.93
C ALA A 23 9.12 2.36 -4.25
N GLU A 24 8.99 3.32 -5.17
CA GLU A 24 10.11 4.16 -5.64
C GLU A 24 10.51 5.26 -4.65
N HIS A 25 9.58 5.78 -3.85
CA HIS A 25 9.81 7.01 -3.08
C HIS A 25 9.63 6.86 -1.56
N TYR A 26 8.88 5.87 -1.10
CA TYR A 26 8.49 5.74 0.30
C TYR A 26 8.96 4.43 0.94
N SER A 27 9.27 3.41 0.13
CA SER A 27 9.73 2.13 0.64
C SER A 27 11.06 2.24 1.38
N THR A 28 11.19 1.40 2.39
CA THR A 28 12.44 1.16 3.12
C THR A 28 13.30 0.06 2.48
N GLN A 29 12.98 -0.37 1.26
CA GLN A 29 13.74 -1.39 0.55
C GLN A 29 15.25 -1.07 0.56
N GLY A 30 16.06 -2.04 1.05
CA GLY A 30 17.51 -1.89 1.15
C GLY A 30 18.01 -1.21 2.44
N ALA A 31 17.12 -0.79 3.34
CA ALA A 31 17.49 -0.31 4.67
C ALA A 31 17.39 -1.44 5.70
N GLU A 32 18.54 -2.04 6.07
CA GLU A 32 18.60 -3.21 6.95
C GLU A 32 18.08 -2.95 8.37
N GLU A 33 18.16 -1.70 8.85
CA GLU A 33 17.70 -1.30 10.19
C GLU A 33 16.23 -0.82 10.20
N ALA A 34 15.55 -0.78 9.05
CA ALA A 34 14.18 -0.30 8.99
C ALA A 34 13.19 -1.38 9.47
N GLU A 35 12.33 -1.00 10.42
CA GLU A 35 11.30 -1.91 10.97
C GLU A 35 9.95 -1.80 10.25
N GLY A 36 9.68 -0.68 9.56
CA GLY A 36 8.50 -0.47 8.74
C GLY A 36 8.78 -0.64 7.24
N LEU A 37 7.75 -0.94 6.45
CA LEU A 37 7.85 -1.12 5.00
C LEU A 37 7.76 0.21 4.23
N LEU A 38 6.97 1.16 4.74
CA LEU A 38 6.74 2.48 4.15
C LEU A 38 7.00 3.63 5.13
N LYS A 39 7.79 4.61 4.69
CA LYS A 39 8.02 5.90 5.36
C LYS A 39 6.82 6.84 5.18
N HIS A 40 6.80 7.91 5.99
CA HIS A 40 5.88 9.04 5.84
C HIS A 40 4.39 8.71 6.01
N GLY A 41 4.08 7.73 6.87
CA GLY A 41 2.74 7.54 7.39
C GLY A 41 2.44 8.56 8.50
N SER A 42 1.17 8.92 8.66
CA SER A 42 0.75 9.87 9.70
C SER A 42 -0.41 9.30 10.50
N TYR A 43 -0.22 9.10 11.81
CA TYR A 43 -1.26 8.56 12.68
C TYR A 43 -2.25 9.62 13.14
N SER A 44 -1.79 10.64 13.87
CA SER A 44 -2.64 11.73 14.35
C SER A 44 -1.91 13.08 14.28
N VAL A 45 -1.89 13.66 13.09
CA VAL A 45 -1.20 14.94 12.81
C VAL A 45 -1.64 16.05 13.76
N ARG A 46 -2.95 16.20 14.00
CA ARG A 46 -3.49 17.24 14.90
C ARG A 46 -3.24 16.95 16.37
N GLY A 47 -3.04 15.68 16.73
CA GLY A 47 -2.69 15.26 18.09
C GLY A 47 -1.19 15.33 18.36
N GLY A 48 -0.34 15.43 17.32
CA GLY A 48 1.12 15.36 17.45
C GLY A 48 1.66 13.94 17.64
N GLU A 49 0.80 12.92 17.54
CA GLU A 49 1.17 11.53 17.69
C GLU A 49 1.52 10.95 16.31
N SER A 50 2.80 10.60 16.14
CA SER A 50 3.34 10.02 14.91
C SER A 50 2.87 10.69 13.61
N PRO A 51 3.15 12.00 13.43
CA PRO A 51 2.72 12.73 12.24
C PRO A 51 3.51 12.36 10.98
N ASP A 52 4.69 11.76 11.12
CA ASP A 52 5.59 11.33 10.04
C ASP A 52 6.43 10.14 10.53
N ASP A 53 5.86 8.94 10.47
CA ASP A 53 6.40 7.71 11.04
C ASP A 53 5.99 6.49 10.19
N TYR A 54 6.51 5.32 10.55
CA TYR A 54 5.96 4.05 10.09
C TYR A 54 4.56 3.84 10.68
N THR A 55 3.67 3.24 9.88
CA THR A 55 2.33 2.88 10.35
C THR A 55 2.00 1.46 9.96
N ILE A 56 1.63 0.63 10.95
CA ILE A 56 1.43 -0.80 10.71
C ILE A 56 0.27 -1.10 9.74
N TRP A 57 -0.75 -0.24 9.72
CA TRP A 57 -1.83 -0.36 8.72
C TRP A 57 -1.34 0.02 7.32
N GLY A 58 -0.47 1.02 7.18
CA GLY A 58 0.16 1.38 5.91
C GLY A 58 0.98 0.23 5.35
N ASP A 59 1.79 -0.40 6.18
CA ASP A 59 2.60 -1.57 5.83
C ASP A 59 1.75 -2.77 5.41
N TYR A 60 0.68 -3.06 6.17
CA TYR A 60 -0.25 -4.14 5.82
C TYR A 60 -0.88 -3.91 4.44
N TYR A 61 -1.46 -2.74 4.18
CA TYR A 61 -2.14 -2.47 2.91
C TYR A 61 -1.18 -2.34 1.73
N TYR A 62 0.04 -1.87 1.96
CA TYR A 62 1.09 -1.86 0.95
C TYR A 62 1.48 -3.28 0.53
N LEU A 63 1.74 -4.16 1.49
CA LEU A 63 2.06 -5.55 1.19
C LEU A 63 0.86 -6.26 0.54
N GLU A 64 -0.36 -6.01 1.01
CA GLU A 64 -1.56 -6.57 0.39
C GLU A 64 -1.71 -6.11 -1.07
N ALA A 65 -1.46 -4.84 -1.37
CA ALA A 65 -1.51 -4.31 -2.73
C ALA A 65 -0.45 -4.97 -3.64
N LEU A 66 0.79 -5.13 -3.16
CA LEU A 66 1.83 -5.88 -3.87
C LEU A 66 1.42 -7.32 -4.14
N MET A 67 0.87 -8.01 -3.14
CA MET A 67 0.40 -9.39 -3.26
C MET A 67 -0.81 -9.53 -4.20
N ARG A 68 -1.69 -8.53 -4.23
CA ARG A 68 -2.81 -8.46 -5.18
C ARG A 68 -2.31 -8.31 -6.62
N LEU A 69 -1.37 -7.40 -6.87
CA LEU A 69 -0.83 -7.12 -8.21
C LEU A 69 0.03 -8.28 -8.73
N GLU A 70 0.92 -8.83 -7.90
CA GLU A 70 1.89 -9.86 -8.33
C GLU A 70 1.29 -11.27 -8.32
N ARG A 71 0.41 -11.58 -7.35
CA ARG A 71 -0.07 -12.96 -7.11
C ARG A 71 -1.59 -13.10 -7.14
N GLY A 72 -2.34 -12.02 -7.32
CA GLY A 72 -3.81 -12.06 -7.25
C GLY A 72 -4.34 -12.40 -5.86
N ILE A 73 -3.55 -12.24 -4.80
CA ILE A 73 -3.94 -12.62 -3.42
C ILE A 73 -4.66 -11.44 -2.75
N PRO A 74 -5.95 -11.54 -2.39
CA PRO A 74 -6.76 -10.39 -1.96
C PRO A 74 -6.75 -10.12 -0.45
N GLY A 75 -5.71 -10.55 0.27
CA GLY A 75 -5.70 -10.48 1.74
C GLY A 75 -6.70 -11.45 2.37
N TYR A 76 -7.29 -11.04 3.50
CA TYR A 76 -8.06 -11.90 4.40
C TYR A 76 -9.47 -11.38 4.73
N TRP A 77 -10.01 -10.48 3.91
CA TRP A 77 -11.30 -9.82 4.16
C TRP A 77 -12.52 -10.70 3.83
N TYR A 78 -12.34 -11.71 2.98
CA TYR A 78 -13.39 -12.63 2.50
C TYR A 78 -12.76 -13.96 2.03
N GLU A 79 -13.59 -15.00 1.88
CA GLU A 79 -13.15 -16.30 1.33
C GLU A 79 -12.73 -16.18 -0.14
N ARG A 80 -11.77 -17.01 -0.56
CA ARG A 80 -11.23 -16.99 -1.93
C ARG A 80 -12.06 -17.79 -2.91
#